data_AF-A0A5C7VZZ4-F1
#
_entry.id   AF-A0A5C7VZZ4-F1
#
_cell.length_a   1.000
_cell.length_b   1.000
_cell.length_c   1.000
_cell.angle_alpha   90.00
_cell.angle_beta   90.00
_cell.angle_gamma   90.00
#
_symmetry.space_group_name_H-M   'P 1'
#
loop_
_entity.id
_entity.type
_entity.pdbx_description
1 polymer ?
#
loop_
_entity_poly.entity_id
_entity_poly.type
_entity_poly.pdbx_seq_one_letter_code
_entity_poly.pdbx_strand_id
1 'polypeptide(L)' 'GDLGAQLPDYPICYDAAKALQAAASAQGCHDFAAQWAGQGAPLARELPAAELLERLVAEMRQA' A
#
# COMPACT_ATOMS: atom_id res chain seq x y z
N GLY A 1 25.17 -13.33 -0.74
CA GLY A 1 24.10 -13.63 -1.71
C GLY A 1 24.13 -12.55 -2.75
N ASP A 2 24.04 -12.92 -4.02
CA ASP A 2 24.20 -12.03 -5.17
C ASP A 2 23.19 -10.87 -5.14
N LEU A 3 23.65 -9.72 -4.63
CA LEU A 3 22.96 -8.42 -4.72
C LEU A 3 23.39 -7.67 -6.00
N GLY A 4 24.11 -8.33 -6.91
CA GLY A 4 24.76 -7.73 -8.09
C GLY A 4 24.06 -8.00 -9.42
N ALA A 5 22.98 -8.79 -9.45
CA ALA A 5 22.16 -8.94 -10.65
C ALA A 5 21.45 -7.62 -10.98
N GLN A 6 21.63 -7.12 -12.20
CA GLN A 6 20.90 -5.93 -12.68
C GLN A 6 19.40 -6.23 -12.65
N LEU A 7 18.66 -5.45 -11.85
CA LEU A 7 17.20 -5.56 -11.81
C LEU A 7 16.62 -5.11 -13.16
N PRO A 8 15.53 -5.76 -13.62
CA PRO A 8 14.77 -5.27 -14.75
C PRO A 8 14.30 -3.82 -14.58
N ASP A 9 14.19 -3.09 -15.69
CA ASP A 9 13.65 -1.73 -15.70
C ASP A 9 12.22 -1.68 -15.13
N TYR A 10 11.86 -0.54 -14.53
CA TYR A 10 10.47 -0.29 -14.19
C TYR A 10 9.60 -0.25 -15.47
N PRO A 11 8.43 -0.92 -15.51
CA PRO A 11 7.71 -1.59 -14.41
C PRO A 11 7.80 -3.14 -14.41
N ILE A 12 8.83 -3.75 -15.02
CA ILE A 12 8.89 -5.19 -15.29
C ILE A 12 8.72 -6.04 -14.02
N CYS A 13 9.43 -5.70 -12.93
CA CYS A 13 9.28 -6.41 -11.66
C CYS A 13 7.87 -6.29 -11.07
N TYR A 14 7.19 -5.17 -11.29
CA TYR A 14 5.84 -4.94 -10.78
C TYR A 14 4.80 -5.76 -11.54
N ASP A 15 5.00 -5.94 -12.85
CA ASP A 15 4.19 -6.85 -13.66
C ASP A 15 4.30 -8.31 -13.17
N ALA A 16 5.53 -8.79 -12.98
CA ALA A 16 5.78 -10.13 -12.42
C ALA A 16 5.18 -10.29 -11.00
N ALA A 17 5.32 -9.29 -10.13
CA ALA A 17 4.73 -9.30 -8.79
C ALA A 17 3.20 -9.37 -8.82
N LYS A 18 2.54 -8.67 -9.75
CA LYS A 18 1.08 -8.75 -9.93
C LYS A 18 0.62 -10.14 -10.35
N ALA A 19 1.33 -10.80 -11.25
CA ALA A 19 1.01 -12.16 -11.66
C ALA A 19 1.08 -13.14 -10.46
N LEU A 20 2.12 -13.00 -9.63
CA LEU A 20 2.28 -13.79 -8.41
C LEU A 20 1.17 -13.49 -7.39
N GLN A 21 0.86 -12.20 -7.14
CA GLN A 21 -0.22 -11.79 -6.26
C GLN A 21 -1.57 -12.38 -6.71
N ALA A 22 -1.86 -12.40 -8.02
CA ALA A 22 -3.09 -12.97 -8.55
C ALA A 22 -3.18 -14.48 -8.26
N ALA A 23 -2.11 -15.24 -8.49
CA ALA A 23 -2.07 -16.68 -8.23
C ALA A 23 -2.15 -17.02 -6.73
N ALA A 24 -1.51 -16.21 -5.87
CA ALA A 24 -1.54 -16.38 -4.42
C ALA A 24 -2.91 -16.04 -3.82
N SER A 25 -3.51 -14.92 -4.23
CA SER A 25 -4.81 -14.47 -3.71
C SER A 25 -5.96 -15.38 -4.10
N ALA A 26 -5.90 -16.04 -5.26
CA ALA A 26 -6.84 -17.11 -5.64
C ALA A 26 -6.82 -18.30 -4.66
N GLN A 27 -5.76 -18.44 -3.87
CA GLN A 27 -5.61 -19.45 -2.82
C GLN A 27 -5.77 -18.87 -1.41
N GLY A 28 -6.24 -17.64 -1.28
CA GLY A 28 -6.38 -16.94 0.01
C GLY A 28 -5.05 -16.48 0.64
N CYS A 29 -3.94 -16.56 -0.09
CA CYS A 29 -2.64 -16.05 0.35
C CYS A 29 -2.46 -14.58 -0.08
N HIS A 30 -2.25 -13.69 0.89
CA HIS A 30 -2.10 -12.25 0.66
C HIS A 30 -0.67 -11.73 0.87
N ASP A 31 0.30 -12.62 1.11
CA ASP A 31 1.68 -12.28 1.46
C ASP A 31 2.43 -11.50 0.37
N PHE A 32 1.96 -11.59 -0.88
CA PHE A 32 2.55 -10.92 -2.05
C PHE A 32 1.81 -9.64 -2.46
N ALA A 33 0.82 -9.20 -1.67
CA ALA A 33 0.08 -7.99 -1.96
C ALA A 33 0.92 -6.73 -1.68
N ALA A 34 0.88 -5.75 -2.58
CA ALA A 34 1.49 -4.45 -2.37
C ALA A 34 0.64 -3.58 -1.42
N GLN A 35 0.81 -3.75 -0.11
CA GLN A 35 0.11 -3.00 0.95
C GLN A 35 0.86 -1.71 1.30
N TRP A 36 0.81 -0.71 0.40
CA TRP A 36 1.50 0.56 0.61
C TRP A 36 0.91 1.35 1.78
N ALA A 37 1.77 1.79 2.69
CA ALA A 37 1.41 2.72 3.75
C ALA A 37 2.59 3.64 4.07
N GLY A 38 2.32 4.93 4.27
CA GLY A 38 3.32 5.89 4.74
C GLY A 38 3.65 5.73 6.23
N GLN A 39 4.64 6.47 6.73
CA GLN A 39 5.04 6.39 8.14
C GLN A 39 3.92 6.76 9.14
N GLY A 40 2.92 7.53 8.71
CA GLY A 40 1.73 7.86 9.50
C GLY A 40 0.64 6.78 9.56
N ALA A 41 0.88 5.57 9.03
CA ALA A 41 -0.10 4.48 9.02
C ALA A 41 -0.74 4.16 10.38
N PRO A 42 -0.04 4.21 11.53
CA PRO A 42 -0.66 3.99 12.84
C PRO A 42 -1.75 5.01 13.22
N LEU A 43 -1.83 6.15 12.51
CA LEU A 43 -2.84 7.19 12.72
C LEU A 43 -4.02 7.09 11.74
N ALA A 44 -4.07 6.04 10.91
CA ALA A 44 -5.15 5.83 9.96
C ALA A 44 -6.51 5.73 10.68
N ARG A 45 -7.54 6.28 10.05
CA ARG A 45 -8.92 6.29 10.55
C ARG A 45 -9.84 5.71 9.50
N GLU A 46 -10.66 4.75 9.89
CA GLU A 46 -11.71 4.19 9.04
C GLU A 46 -12.96 5.07 9.14
N LEU A 47 -13.12 5.99 8.19
CA LEU A 47 -14.26 6.91 8.10
C LEU A 47 -14.62 7.17 6.63
N PRO A 48 -15.89 7.51 6.33
CA PRO A 48 -16.24 8.09 5.03
C PRO A 48 -15.37 9.31 4.73
N ALA A 49 -14.97 9.48 3.47
CA ALA A 49 -14.02 10.52 3.08
C ALA A 49 -14.48 11.95 3.47
N ALA A 50 -15.80 12.23 3.36
CA ALA A 50 -16.37 13.52 3.75
C ALA A 50 -16.23 13.78 5.25
N GLU A 51 -16.60 12.80 6.08
CA GLU A 51 -16.49 12.88 7.54
C GLU A 51 -15.02 13.00 8.01
N LEU A 52 -14.11 12.27 7.35
CA LEU A 52 -12.68 12.37 7.63
C LEU A 52 -12.17 13.79 7.38
N LEU A 53 -12.58 14.41 6.26
CA LEU A 53 -12.17 15.77 5.93
C LEU A 53 -12.74 16.80 6.92
N GLU A 54 -14.03 16.69 7.26
CA GLU A 54 -14.67 17.55 8.25
C GLU A 54 -13.96 17.46 9.61
N ARG A 55 -13.62 16.24 10.03
CA ARG A 55 -12.86 15.99 11.25
C ARG A 55 -11.48 16.65 11.21
N LEU A 56 -10.72 16.46 10.13
CA LEU A 56 -9.40 17.07 9.96
C LEU A 56 -9.47 18.60 10.01
N VAL A 57 -10.48 19.21 9.39
CA VAL A 57 -10.68 20.67 9.42
C VAL A 57 -11.03 21.15 10.82
N ALA A 58 -11.88 20.42 11.55
CA ALA A 58 -12.20 20.74 12.94
C ALA A 58 -10.96 20.65 13.85
N GLU A 59 -10.15 19.59 13.73
CA GLU A 59 -8.89 19.41 14.46
C GLU A 59 -7.90 20.55 14.16
N MET A 60 -7.74 20.91 12.90
CA MET A 60 -6.86 22.00 12.47
C MET A 60 -7.27 23.36 13.05
N ARG A 61 -8.58 23.63 13.23
CA ARG A 61 -9.08 24.90 13.80
C ARG A 61 -8.96 24.99 15.32
N GLN A 62 -8.77 23.86 15.99
CA GLN A 62 -8.61 23.78 17.45
C GLN A 62 -7.14 23.88 17.88
N ALA A 63 -6.22 23.65 16.95
CA ALA A 63 -4.78 23.84 17.11
C ALA A 63 -4.38 25.32 16.96
#